data_AF-T1J8X2-F1
#
_entry.id   AF-T1J8X2-F1
#
_cell.length_a   1.000
_cell.length_b   1.000
_cell.length_c   1.000
_cell.angle_alpha   90.00
_cell.angle_beta   90.00
_cell.angle_gamma   90.00
#
_symmetry.space_group_name_H-M   'P 1'
#
loop_
_entity.id
_entity.type
_entity.pdbx_description
1 polymer ?
#
loop_
_entity_poly.entity_id
_entity_poly.type
_entity_poly.pdbx_seq_one_letter_code
_entity_poly.pdbx_strand_id
1 'polypeptide(L)'
;MASHSPPPYDAPPPYDALFSSYCYVVKKAKAQLSVIDFLPEDPDVRFPTLIGRANEWLRMNSEWEARACESIEFKSKGGIPSVQNVTFIEHNTGTTYVRGLRLWLVPRRDPHLGPQQLAYFDTVPSQTPGFLTVQFDRFDKVMAQLNNKLTQNPLNGLIITVETQPMKYSTTQGLVDPDRSYFTDFGFSVFVIRVFYEIGPPAFESVGVIDFFPKSRDGVYDFIPDLVELASKWTIQQPNIRVSNVQTVGMKMKYDQHNRVDDTKMAIRESRCEKHKTCYLRILRLFYVRTPETVIAVTYMSPFQGPLSCKTFLPVQLTSGNFSKSEFETAQQMLTRISEWVAEHNVRILSAETIPVRMYSGGAKYGPESTYFYNQSGAQERFITTIRLYLDGEYPDPHISMCPIAYRGWASEPVVDASNIPSGPAECSIA
;
A
#
# COMPACT_ATOMS: atom_id res chain seq x y z
N MET A 1 -51.10 39.89 -1.24
CA MET A 1 -50.13 38.87 -0.79
C MET A 1 -49.45 38.33 -2.02
N ALA A 2 -48.21 38.74 -2.30
CA ALA A 2 -47.45 38.24 -3.43
C ALA A 2 -46.82 36.90 -3.03
N SER A 3 -47.14 35.83 -3.76
CA SER A 3 -46.54 34.50 -3.56
C SER A 3 -45.11 34.52 -4.08
N HIS A 4 -44.14 34.54 -3.16
CA HIS A 4 -42.76 34.26 -3.51
C HIS A 4 -42.60 32.76 -3.74
N SER A 5 -42.52 32.37 -5.01
CA SER A 5 -42.05 31.04 -5.40
C SER A 5 -40.61 30.88 -4.92
N PRO A 6 -40.25 29.76 -4.27
CA PRO A 6 -38.86 29.48 -3.93
C PRO A 6 -38.02 29.43 -5.22
N PRO A 7 -36.76 29.88 -5.16
CA PRO A 7 -35.87 29.79 -6.31
C PRO A 7 -35.76 28.32 -6.75
N PRO A 8 -35.62 28.06 -8.06
CA PRO A 8 -35.41 26.71 -8.56
C PRO A 8 -34.18 26.11 -7.87
N TYR A 9 -34.33 24.90 -7.33
CA TYR A 9 -33.20 24.10 -6.89
C TYR A 9 -32.31 23.87 -8.11
N ASP A 10 -31.15 24.52 -8.15
CA ASP A 10 -30.12 24.17 -9.10
C ASP A 10 -29.81 22.68 -8.90
N ALA A 11 -29.90 21.91 -9.99
CA ALA A 11 -29.54 20.51 -9.97
C ALA A 11 -28.09 20.41 -9.44
N PRO A 12 -27.79 19.52 -8.48
CA PRO A 12 -26.44 19.33 -8.02
C PRO A 12 -25.54 19.04 -9.23
N PRO A 13 -24.33 19.62 -9.29
CA PRO A 13 -23.43 19.42 -10.43
C PRO A 13 -23.22 17.92 -10.68
N PRO A 14 -23.08 17.49 -11.94
CA PRO A 14 -22.87 16.09 -12.27
C PRO A 14 -21.67 15.55 -11.48
N TYR A 15 -21.91 14.48 -10.71
CA TYR A 15 -20.98 13.97 -9.69
C TYR A 15 -19.62 13.54 -10.25
N ASP A 16 -19.53 13.22 -11.54
CA ASP A 16 -18.25 12.95 -12.23
C ASP A 16 -17.29 14.16 -12.16
N ALA A 17 -17.81 15.38 -12.06
CA ALA A 17 -17.01 16.59 -11.86
C ALA A 17 -16.42 16.70 -10.45
N LEU A 18 -17.08 16.15 -9.42
CA LEU A 18 -16.60 16.18 -8.03
C LEU A 18 -15.43 15.21 -7.79
N PHE A 19 -15.38 14.09 -8.53
CA PHE A 19 -14.38 13.05 -8.36
C PHE A 19 -13.26 13.10 -9.41
N SER A 20 -13.48 13.66 -10.59
CA SER A 20 -12.49 13.64 -11.69
C SER A 20 -11.16 14.36 -11.38
N SER A 21 -11.13 15.27 -10.40
CA SER A 21 -9.90 16.00 -10.04
C SER A 21 -9.08 15.33 -8.93
N TYR A 22 -9.67 14.43 -8.12
CA TYR A 22 -9.05 13.89 -6.90
C TYR A 22 -9.26 12.39 -6.67
N CYS A 23 -10.03 11.77 -7.55
CA CYS A 23 -10.30 10.34 -7.55
C CYS A 23 -10.01 9.75 -8.91
N TYR A 24 -9.15 8.74 -8.91
CA TYR A 24 -8.71 8.07 -10.11
C TYR A 24 -9.32 6.68 -10.16
N VAL A 25 -10.16 6.37 -11.16
CA VAL A 25 -10.91 5.12 -11.24
C VAL A 25 -10.57 4.34 -12.51
N VAL A 26 -10.21 3.06 -12.37
CA VAL A 26 -10.12 2.12 -13.50
C VAL A 26 -11.37 1.25 -13.54
N LYS A 27 -12.39 1.64 -14.32
CA LYS A 27 -13.61 0.84 -14.52
C LYS A 27 -13.66 0.23 -15.92
N LYS A 28 -13.85 -1.09 -15.98
CA LYS A 28 -14.37 -1.80 -17.16
C LYS A 28 -15.65 -2.53 -16.74
N ALA A 29 -16.63 -2.64 -17.64
CA ALA A 29 -17.93 -3.25 -17.37
C ALA A 29 -17.89 -4.74 -16.90
N LYS A 30 -16.72 -5.38 -16.97
CA LYS A 30 -16.45 -6.75 -16.48
C LYS A 30 -15.21 -6.85 -15.59
N ALA A 31 -14.75 -5.73 -15.04
CA ALA A 31 -13.55 -5.73 -14.20
C ALA A 31 -13.79 -6.54 -12.92
N GLN A 32 -12.90 -7.49 -12.63
CA GLN A 32 -12.88 -8.22 -11.35
C GLN A 32 -12.05 -7.51 -10.28
N LEU A 33 -11.23 -6.55 -10.69
CA LEU A 33 -10.45 -5.67 -9.83
C LEU A 33 -10.54 -4.24 -10.36
N SER A 34 -10.84 -3.30 -9.48
CA SER A 34 -10.70 -1.87 -9.73
C SER A 34 -9.85 -1.25 -8.63
N VAL A 35 -9.30 -0.06 -8.89
CA VAL A 35 -8.52 0.69 -7.91
C VAL A 35 -9.00 2.12 -7.94
N ILE A 36 -9.13 2.70 -6.74
CA ILE A 36 -9.40 4.12 -6.58
C ILE A 36 -8.47 4.76 -5.55
N ASP A 37 -7.92 5.91 -5.93
CA ASP A 37 -7.09 6.74 -5.07
C ASP A 37 -7.87 7.97 -4.61
N PHE A 38 -7.83 8.26 -3.32
CA PHE A 38 -8.33 9.50 -2.73
C PHE A 38 -7.14 10.32 -2.27
N LEU A 39 -6.93 11.47 -2.90
CA LEU A 39 -5.87 12.39 -2.55
C LEU A 39 -6.38 13.62 -1.79
N PRO A 40 -5.57 14.17 -0.90
CA PRO A 40 -5.84 15.47 -0.29
C PRO A 40 -5.49 16.60 -1.29
N GLU A 41 -6.44 17.48 -1.54
CA GLU A 41 -6.35 18.59 -2.50
C GLU A 41 -5.46 19.73 -2.01
N ASP A 42 -5.31 19.87 -0.69
CA ASP A 42 -4.50 20.90 -0.04
C ASP A 42 -3.83 20.38 1.26
N PRO A 43 -2.81 21.08 1.78
CA PRO A 43 -2.07 20.68 2.98
C PRO A 43 -2.88 20.51 4.27
N ASP A 44 -4.04 21.14 4.39
CA ASP A 44 -4.87 21.11 5.59
C ASP A 44 -5.86 19.93 5.60
N VAL A 45 -6.07 19.29 4.44
CA VAL A 45 -6.90 18.08 4.32
C VAL A 45 -6.25 16.92 5.04
N ARG A 46 -6.94 16.40 6.05
CA ARG A 46 -6.48 15.27 6.89
C ARG A 46 -7.02 13.94 6.40
N PHE A 47 -6.37 12.85 6.82
CA PHE A 47 -6.71 11.49 6.42
C PHE A 47 -8.17 11.08 6.69
N PRO A 48 -8.85 11.51 7.79
CA PRO A 48 -10.28 11.23 7.98
C PRO A 48 -11.17 11.73 6.85
N THR A 49 -10.82 12.87 6.23
CA THR A 49 -11.55 13.41 5.08
C THR A 49 -11.50 12.47 3.89
N LEU A 50 -10.38 11.79 3.67
CA LEU A 50 -10.22 10.81 2.59
C LEU A 50 -11.11 9.58 2.81
N ILE A 51 -11.27 9.14 4.06
CA ILE A 51 -12.20 8.05 4.43
C ILE A 51 -13.65 8.48 4.23
N GLY A 52 -13.99 9.72 4.57
CA GLY A 52 -15.32 10.28 4.28
C GLY A 52 -15.66 10.23 2.78
N ARG A 53 -14.72 10.62 1.93
CA ARG A 53 -14.86 10.56 0.46
C ARG A 53 -14.94 9.14 -0.07
N ALA A 54 -14.13 8.24 0.48
CA ALA A 54 -14.20 6.82 0.16
C ALA A 54 -15.60 6.24 0.43
N ASN A 55 -16.18 6.56 1.58
CA ASN A 55 -17.53 6.11 1.94
C ASN A 55 -18.61 6.73 1.06
N GLU A 56 -18.47 7.99 0.70
CA GLU A 56 -19.37 8.62 -0.26
C GLU A 56 -19.31 7.94 -1.62
N TRP A 57 -18.11 7.65 -2.11
CA TRP A 57 -17.92 6.93 -3.36
C TRP A 57 -18.51 5.52 -3.30
N LEU A 58 -18.22 4.73 -2.26
CA LEU A 58 -18.77 3.37 -2.08
C LEU A 58 -20.30 3.37 -2.00
N ARG A 59 -20.90 4.39 -1.37
CA ARG A 59 -22.35 4.59 -1.32
C ARG A 59 -22.98 4.78 -2.70
N MET A 60 -22.30 5.48 -3.60
CA MET A 60 -22.76 5.68 -4.99
C MET A 60 -22.41 4.51 -5.92
N ASN A 61 -21.52 3.63 -5.50
CA ASN A 61 -20.98 2.52 -6.29
C ASN A 61 -21.13 1.21 -5.50
N SER A 62 -22.36 0.92 -5.06
CA SER A 62 -22.66 -0.19 -4.15
C SER A 62 -22.43 -1.57 -4.76
N GLU A 63 -22.19 -1.66 -6.06
CA GLU A 63 -21.76 -2.87 -6.75
C GLU A 63 -20.30 -3.24 -6.46
N TRP A 64 -19.53 -2.36 -5.80
CA TRP A 64 -18.15 -2.59 -5.39
C TRP A 64 -18.01 -2.72 -3.88
N GLU A 65 -17.01 -3.48 -3.46
CA GLU A 65 -16.51 -3.53 -2.08
C GLU A 65 -14.99 -3.38 -2.07
N ALA A 66 -14.46 -2.65 -1.10
CA ALA A 66 -13.03 -2.58 -0.83
C ALA A 66 -12.57 -3.88 -0.16
N ARG A 67 -11.69 -4.59 -0.85
CA ARG A 67 -11.05 -5.82 -0.36
C ARG A 67 -9.79 -5.54 0.44
N ALA A 68 -9.08 -4.46 0.10
CA ALA A 68 -7.94 -3.96 0.83
C ALA A 68 -7.92 -2.43 0.79
N CYS A 69 -7.41 -1.83 1.86
CA CYS A 69 -7.17 -0.39 1.97
C CYS A 69 -5.67 -0.17 2.17
N GLU A 70 -5.11 0.85 1.52
CA GLU A 70 -3.68 1.14 1.60
C GLU A 70 -3.45 2.65 1.81
N SER A 71 -2.59 3.00 2.77
CA SER A 71 -2.05 4.36 2.87
C SER A 71 -0.88 4.54 1.91
N ILE A 72 -1.12 5.20 0.77
CA ILE A 72 -0.08 5.40 -0.26
C ILE A 72 0.58 6.78 -0.16
N GLU A 73 1.89 6.84 -0.37
CA GLU A 73 2.66 8.08 -0.32
C GLU A 73 3.10 8.51 -1.71
N PHE A 74 2.82 9.76 -2.04
CA PHE A 74 3.26 10.42 -3.26
C PHE A 74 4.20 11.56 -2.94
N LYS A 75 5.17 11.80 -3.82
CA LYS A 75 6.02 12.99 -3.70
C LYS A 75 5.29 14.20 -4.24
N SER A 76 5.34 15.28 -3.47
CA SER A 76 4.80 16.58 -3.86
C SER A 76 5.90 17.63 -3.89
N LYS A 77 5.80 18.53 -4.87
CA LYS A 77 6.62 19.74 -4.97
C LYS A 77 5.81 20.99 -4.59
N GLY A 78 4.90 20.87 -3.62
CA GLY A 78 4.01 21.95 -3.19
C GLY A 78 2.70 22.04 -3.98
N GLY A 79 2.24 20.92 -4.57
CA GLY A 79 0.96 20.82 -5.26
C GLY A 79 0.42 19.39 -5.25
N ILE A 80 -0.69 19.15 -5.96
CA ILE A 80 -1.30 17.82 -6.07
C ILE A 80 -0.31 16.88 -6.77
N PRO A 81 0.06 15.74 -6.16
CA PRO A 81 0.97 14.79 -6.77
C PRO A 81 0.34 14.17 -8.03
N SER A 82 1.17 13.90 -9.04
CA SER A 82 0.73 13.13 -10.20
C SER A 82 0.66 11.65 -9.85
N VAL A 83 -0.55 11.10 -9.78
CA VAL A 83 -0.79 9.66 -9.55
C VAL A 83 -0.40 8.79 -10.75
N GLN A 84 -0.27 9.39 -11.94
CA GLN A 84 0.06 8.69 -13.17
C GLN A 84 1.55 8.36 -13.29
N ASN A 85 2.39 9.14 -12.62
CA ASN A 85 3.83 8.97 -12.70
C ASN A 85 4.28 7.78 -11.85
N VAL A 86 4.78 6.74 -12.51
CA VAL A 86 5.35 5.56 -11.85
C VAL A 86 6.83 5.73 -11.49
N THR A 87 7.50 6.80 -11.92
CA THR A 87 8.89 7.07 -11.53
C THR A 87 9.02 8.38 -10.78
N PHE A 88 9.94 8.42 -9.82
CA PHE A 88 10.24 9.65 -9.08
C PHE A 88 11.70 9.69 -8.61
N ILE A 89 12.15 10.88 -8.20
CA ILE A 89 13.49 11.13 -7.67
C ILE A 89 13.36 11.45 -6.18
N GLU A 90 14.26 10.89 -5.37
CA GLU A 90 14.41 11.26 -3.97
C GLU A 90 15.63 12.14 -3.74
N HIS A 91 15.40 13.21 -2.99
CA HIS A 91 16.46 13.99 -2.35
C HIS A 91 16.44 13.64 -0.86
N ASN A 92 17.63 13.47 -0.27
CA ASN A 92 17.81 12.91 1.08
C ASN A 92 17.04 13.62 2.20
N THR A 93 16.73 14.91 2.07
CA THR A 93 15.97 15.68 3.06
C THR A 93 15.14 16.77 2.42
N GLY A 94 14.02 17.14 3.05
CA GLY A 94 13.20 18.26 2.60
C GLY A 94 12.23 17.90 1.47
N THR A 95 12.13 16.61 1.12
CA THR A 95 11.10 16.13 0.19
C THR A 95 9.75 16.18 0.91
N THR A 96 8.78 16.85 0.31
CA THR A 96 7.39 16.86 0.78
C THR A 96 6.66 15.65 0.19
N TYR A 97 5.87 15.01 1.03
CA TYR A 97 5.06 13.85 0.70
C TYR A 97 3.60 14.16 1.00
N VAL A 98 2.76 13.50 0.21
CA VAL A 98 1.31 13.50 0.32
C VAL A 98 0.86 12.07 0.51
N ARG A 99 0.11 11.82 1.56
CA ARG A 99 -0.51 10.54 1.81
C ARG A 99 -1.94 10.54 1.28
N GLY A 100 -2.20 9.63 0.36
CA GLY A 100 -3.54 9.28 -0.10
C GLY A 100 -4.05 8.01 0.55
N LEU A 101 -5.31 7.71 0.27
CA LEU A 101 -5.96 6.43 0.56
C LEU A 101 -6.20 5.72 -0.78
N ARG A 102 -5.73 4.49 -0.92
CA ARG A 102 -6.07 3.62 -2.05
C ARG A 102 -7.02 2.53 -1.61
N LEU A 103 -8.10 2.33 -2.36
CA LEU A 103 -8.97 1.17 -2.21
C LEU A 103 -8.73 0.20 -3.36
N TRP A 104 -8.55 -1.07 -3.00
CA TRP A 104 -8.53 -2.18 -3.93
C TRP A 104 -9.92 -2.80 -3.96
N LEU A 105 -10.65 -2.56 -5.05
CA LEU A 105 -12.08 -2.84 -5.16
C LEU A 105 -12.31 -4.14 -5.94
N VAL A 106 -13.26 -4.94 -5.46
CA VAL A 106 -13.79 -6.12 -6.16
C VAL A 106 -15.30 -6.01 -6.27
N PRO A 107 -15.96 -6.73 -7.20
CA PRO A 107 -17.41 -6.79 -7.23
C PRO A 107 -17.97 -7.25 -5.87
N ARG A 108 -18.96 -6.54 -5.36
CA ARG A 108 -19.61 -6.84 -4.08
C ARG A 108 -20.25 -8.22 -4.17
N ARG A 109 -19.97 -9.08 -3.19
CA ARG A 109 -20.43 -10.48 -3.20
C ARG A 109 -21.94 -10.59 -2.98
N ASP A 110 -22.46 -9.79 -2.06
CA ASP A 110 -23.88 -9.75 -1.72
C ASP A 110 -24.44 -8.33 -1.95
N PRO A 111 -25.18 -8.12 -3.06
CA PRO A 111 -25.81 -6.84 -3.37
C PRO A 111 -26.84 -6.39 -2.32
N HIS A 112 -27.34 -7.29 -1.46
CA HIS A 112 -28.36 -6.98 -0.47
C HIS A 112 -27.83 -6.32 0.80
N LEU A 113 -26.51 -6.40 1.07
CA LEU A 113 -25.89 -5.86 2.29
C LEU A 113 -25.74 -4.33 2.31
N GLY A 114 -26.40 -3.60 1.39
CA GLY A 114 -26.23 -2.16 1.21
C GLY A 114 -24.81 -1.77 0.78
N PRO A 115 -24.44 -0.49 0.73
CA PRO A 115 -23.07 -0.09 0.42
C PRO A 115 -22.12 -0.33 1.59
N GLN A 116 -20.85 -0.61 1.30
CA GLN A 116 -19.82 -0.74 2.33
C GLN A 116 -19.52 0.62 2.94
N GLN A 117 -19.37 0.67 4.26
CA GLN A 117 -18.91 1.85 4.98
C GLN A 117 -17.62 1.51 5.71
N LEU A 118 -16.55 2.22 5.41
CA LEU A 118 -15.22 2.06 5.97
C LEU A 118 -15.01 2.99 7.17
N ALA A 119 -14.22 2.52 8.11
CA ALA A 119 -13.62 3.33 9.15
C ALA A 119 -12.19 2.86 9.42
N TYR A 120 -11.46 3.63 10.21
CA TYR A 120 -10.11 3.27 10.60
C TYR A 120 -9.77 3.80 11.99
N PHE A 121 -8.70 3.27 12.57
CA PHE A 121 -8.01 3.89 13.68
C PHE A 121 -6.53 3.53 13.67
N ASP A 122 -5.75 4.29 14.41
CA ASP A 122 -4.31 4.11 14.55
C ASP A 122 -3.93 3.67 15.97
N THR A 123 -2.87 2.87 16.07
CA THR A 123 -2.15 2.59 17.32
C THR A 123 -0.74 3.15 17.17
N VAL A 124 -0.52 4.31 17.79
CA VAL A 124 0.75 5.05 17.76
C VAL A 124 1.62 4.59 18.94
N PRO A 125 2.90 4.24 18.73
CA PRO A 125 3.78 3.87 19.82
C PRO A 125 3.95 5.03 20.81
N SER A 126 3.80 4.75 22.11
CA SER A 126 4.00 5.77 23.14
C SER A 126 5.43 6.29 23.14
N GLN A 127 5.59 7.57 23.43
CA GLN A 127 6.88 8.23 23.56
C GLN A 127 7.30 8.28 25.03
N THR A 128 8.52 7.84 25.33
CA THR A 128 9.16 8.02 26.65
C THR A 128 10.37 8.96 26.50
N PRO A 129 10.52 9.98 27.36
CA PRO A 129 11.73 10.80 27.38
C PRO A 129 12.97 9.94 27.68
N GLY A 130 13.99 10.02 26.83
CA GLY A 130 15.30 9.43 27.09
C GLY A 130 16.36 10.52 27.30
N PHE A 131 17.49 10.16 27.93
CA PHE A 131 18.57 11.10 28.31
C PHE A 131 19.11 11.95 27.13
N LEU A 132 19.12 11.39 25.91
CA LEU A 132 19.59 12.09 24.70
C LEU A 132 18.64 11.96 23.49
N THR A 133 17.71 11.00 23.54
CA THR A 133 16.84 10.69 22.41
C THR A 133 15.45 10.27 22.89
N VAL A 134 14.44 10.63 22.13
CA VAL A 134 13.09 10.08 22.28
C VAL A 134 13.11 8.57 22.05
N GLN A 135 12.54 7.83 22.99
CA GLN A 135 12.30 6.40 22.84
C GLN A 135 10.82 6.16 22.53
N PHE A 136 10.56 5.20 21.66
CA PHE A 136 9.22 4.75 21.31
C PHE A 136 9.01 3.34 21.82
N ASP A 137 7.75 3.03 22.17
CA ASP A 137 7.34 1.66 22.48
C ASP A 137 7.81 0.68 21.40
N ARG A 138 8.20 -0.52 21.82
CA ARG A 138 8.59 -1.62 20.93
C ARG A 138 7.35 -2.22 20.26
N PHE A 139 7.55 -2.86 19.11
CA PHE A 139 6.47 -3.38 18.27
C PHE A 139 5.54 -4.36 19.01
N ASP A 140 6.10 -5.26 19.81
CA ASP A 140 5.35 -6.21 20.65
C ASP A 140 4.40 -5.49 21.63
N LYS A 141 4.87 -4.41 22.25
CA LYS A 141 4.05 -3.59 23.15
C LYS A 141 2.94 -2.85 22.39
N VAL A 142 3.21 -2.34 21.18
CA VAL A 142 2.20 -1.70 20.32
C VAL A 142 1.12 -2.70 19.91
N MET A 143 1.50 -3.93 19.54
CA MET A 143 0.55 -4.99 19.20
C MET A 143 -0.27 -5.44 20.40
N ALA A 144 0.32 -5.48 21.60
CA ALA A 144 -0.42 -5.74 22.84
C ALA A 144 -1.43 -4.63 23.16
N GLN A 145 -1.04 -3.35 22.96
CA GLN A 145 -1.95 -2.21 23.11
C GLN A 145 -3.13 -2.28 22.14
N LEU A 146 -2.86 -2.60 20.86
CA LEU A 146 -3.90 -2.80 19.85
C LEU A 146 -4.90 -3.87 20.29
N ASN A 147 -4.42 -5.06 20.67
CA ASN A 147 -5.31 -6.15 21.07
C ASN A 147 -6.06 -5.88 22.38
N ASN A 148 -5.44 -5.20 23.34
CA ASN A 148 -6.12 -4.75 24.55
C ASN A 148 -7.26 -3.78 24.22
N LYS A 149 -7.04 -2.85 23.28
CA LYS A 149 -8.07 -1.92 22.81
C LYS A 149 -9.25 -2.68 22.17
N LEU A 150 -8.96 -3.64 21.27
CA LEU A 150 -9.98 -4.47 20.62
C LEU A 150 -10.77 -5.34 21.59
N THR A 151 -10.11 -5.84 22.64
CA THR A 151 -10.75 -6.65 23.69
C THR A 151 -11.69 -5.81 24.57
N GLN A 152 -11.24 -4.60 24.94
CA GLN A 152 -12.02 -3.70 25.81
C GLN A 152 -13.16 -3.01 25.07
N ASN A 153 -12.93 -2.65 23.80
CA ASN A 153 -13.88 -1.97 22.93
C ASN A 153 -13.88 -2.66 21.56
N PRO A 154 -14.64 -3.77 21.42
CA PRO A 154 -14.80 -4.45 20.13
C PRO A 154 -15.24 -3.48 19.04
N LEU A 155 -14.73 -3.67 17.83
CA LEU A 155 -15.10 -2.82 16.71
C LEU A 155 -16.54 -3.09 16.32
N ASN A 156 -17.28 -2.04 15.98
CA ASN A 156 -18.55 -2.16 15.30
C ASN A 156 -18.30 -2.51 13.82
N GLY A 157 -17.83 -3.73 13.55
CA GLY A 157 -17.55 -4.20 12.21
C GLY A 157 -16.29 -5.05 12.07
N LEU A 158 -15.94 -5.42 10.84
CA LEU A 158 -14.91 -6.40 10.51
C LEU A 158 -13.63 -5.75 10.00
N ILE A 159 -12.48 -6.15 10.53
CA ILE A 159 -11.17 -5.68 10.09
C ILE A 159 -10.94 -6.12 8.63
N ILE A 160 -10.66 -5.16 7.76
CA ILE A 160 -10.30 -5.42 6.36
C ILE A 160 -8.78 -5.54 6.26
N THR A 161 -8.06 -4.50 6.65
CA THR A 161 -6.60 -4.39 6.49
C THR A 161 -5.95 -3.86 7.76
N VAL A 162 -4.82 -4.47 8.14
CA VAL A 162 -3.91 -3.94 9.15
C VAL A 162 -2.58 -3.66 8.47
N GLU A 163 -2.06 -2.44 8.56
CA GLU A 163 -0.79 -2.05 7.92
C GLU A 163 0.21 -1.46 8.93
N THR A 164 1.50 -1.66 8.65
CA THR A 164 2.59 -0.93 9.31
C THR A 164 2.91 0.30 8.46
N GLN A 165 2.51 1.48 8.93
CA GLN A 165 2.73 2.72 8.20
C GLN A 165 3.90 3.52 8.78
N PRO A 166 4.96 3.83 8.00
CA PRO A 166 5.97 4.79 8.43
C PRO A 166 5.39 6.21 8.47
N MET A 167 5.47 6.85 9.63
CA MET A 167 5.08 8.24 9.86
C MET A 167 6.32 9.10 10.06
N LYS A 168 6.46 10.21 9.33
CA LYS A 168 7.59 11.12 9.55
C LYS A 168 7.42 11.85 10.88
N TYR A 169 8.43 11.76 11.74
CA TYR A 169 8.44 12.39 13.05
C TYR A 169 9.19 13.72 13.00
N SER A 170 8.52 14.79 13.42
CA SER A 170 9.13 16.09 13.61
C SER A 170 9.62 16.26 15.04
N THR A 171 10.94 16.41 15.22
CA THR A 171 11.52 16.69 16.55
C THR A 171 11.14 18.06 17.08
N THR A 172 10.70 19.00 16.22
CA THR A 172 10.25 20.32 16.67
C THR A 172 8.83 20.28 17.22
N GLN A 173 7.95 19.45 16.64
CA GLN A 173 6.59 19.27 17.10
C GLN A 173 6.49 18.24 18.24
N GLY A 174 7.46 17.33 18.33
CA GLY A 174 7.55 16.34 19.41
C GLY A 174 6.44 15.28 19.39
N LEU A 175 5.65 15.20 18.32
CA LEU A 175 4.46 14.35 18.23
C LEU A 175 4.38 13.67 16.86
N VAL A 176 3.83 12.46 16.83
CA VAL A 176 3.42 11.75 15.62
C VAL A 176 1.94 12.07 15.38
N ASP A 177 1.63 12.65 14.23
CA ASP A 177 0.25 12.88 13.78
C ASP A 177 -0.07 11.89 12.66
N PRO A 178 -0.78 10.78 12.94
CA PRO A 178 -1.03 9.74 11.94
C PRO A 178 -2.07 10.19 10.89
N ASP A 179 -2.89 11.19 11.20
CA ASP A 179 -3.94 11.71 10.32
C ASP A 179 -3.45 12.85 9.43
N ARG A 180 -2.18 13.23 9.55
CA ARG A 180 -1.58 14.23 8.67
C ARG A 180 -1.37 13.64 7.28
N SER A 181 -1.96 14.27 6.28
CA SER A 181 -1.80 13.85 4.89
C SER A 181 -0.60 14.51 4.20
N TYR A 182 -0.13 15.66 4.68
CA TYR A 182 1.03 16.36 4.11
C TYR A 182 2.18 16.44 5.10
N PHE A 183 3.37 16.00 4.72
CA PHE A 183 4.54 16.07 5.61
C PHE A 183 5.84 16.22 4.85
N THR A 184 6.84 16.80 5.51
CA THR A 184 8.20 16.91 5.00
C THR A 184 9.09 15.87 5.68
N ASP A 185 9.87 15.14 4.89
CA ASP A 185 10.79 14.16 5.42
C ASP A 185 12.09 14.81 5.93
N PHE A 186 12.35 14.60 7.23
CA PHE A 186 13.57 15.03 7.92
C PHE A 186 14.48 13.85 8.28
N GLY A 187 14.23 12.66 7.77
CA GLY A 187 15.01 11.45 8.01
C GLY A 187 14.73 10.82 9.37
N PHE A 188 13.55 11.01 9.95
CA PHE A 188 13.12 10.29 11.15
C PHE A 188 11.70 9.78 10.95
N SER A 189 11.52 8.46 10.97
CA SER A 189 10.22 7.81 10.81
C SER A 189 9.88 7.00 12.06
N VAL A 190 8.61 6.99 12.43
CA VAL A 190 8.01 6.17 13.48
C VAL A 190 6.95 5.30 12.83
N PHE A 191 6.99 4.00 13.05
CA PHE A 191 5.99 3.08 12.53
C PHE A 191 4.72 3.14 13.38
N VAL A 192 3.57 3.30 12.73
CA VAL A 192 2.24 3.28 13.32
C VAL A 192 1.49 2.07 12.77
N ILE A 193 0.64 1.46 13.59
CA ILE A 193 -0.22 0.36 13.13
C ILE A 193 -1.60 0.92 12.85
N ARG A 194 -1.99 0.92 11.57
CA ARG A 194 -3.29 1.39 11.10
C ARG A 194 -4.21 0.20 10.84
N VAL A 195 -5.44 0.29 11.31
CA VAL A 195 -6.47 -0.73 11.11
C VAL A 195 -7.63 -0.12 10.36
N PHE A 196 -7.91 -0.63 9.17
CA PHE A 196 -9.12 -0.33 8.38
C PHE A 196 -10.16 -1.43 8.61
N TYR A 197 -11.43 -1.05 8.76
CA TYR A 197 -12.52 -1.98 8.99
C TYR A 197 -13.81 -1.52 8.31
N GLU A 198 -14.64 -2.48 7.90
CA GLU A 198 -16.00 -2.23 7.44
C GLU A 198 -16.93 -2.11 8.65
N ILE A 199 -17.67 -1.02 8.75
CA ILE A 199 -18.66 -0.80 9.81
C ILE A 199 -19.79 -1.81 9.69
N GLY A 200 -20.14 -2.43 10.80
CA GLY A 200 -21.20 -3.44 10.89
C GLY A 200 -21.50 -3.82 12.33
N PRO A 201 -22.08 -5.01 12.56
CA PRO A 201 -22.28 -5.54 13.91
C PRO A 201 -20.95 -5.66 14.67
N PRO A 202 -20.97 -5.58 16.02
CA PRO A 202 -19.77 -5.76 16.83
C PRO A 202 -19.01 -7.05 16.51
N ALA A 203 -17.72 -6.96 16.20
CA ALA A 203 -16.84 -8.08 15.96
C ALA A 203 -15.75 -8.14 17.02
N PHE A 204 -15.60 -9.32 17.62
CA PHE A 204 -14.63 -9.59 18.69
C PHE A 204 -13.32 -10.12 18.11
N GLU A 205 -12.77 -9.38 17.17
CA GLU A 205 -11.57 -9.78 16.44
C GLU A 205 -10.28 -9.46 17.21
N SER A 206 -9.30 -10.36 17.13
CA SER A 206 -7.92 -10.11 17.59
C SER A 206 -6.97 -10.12 16.41
N VAL A 207 -5.92 -9.30 16.49
CA VAL A 207 -4.93 -9.13 15.42
C VAL A 207 -3.64 -9.81 15.82
N GLY A 208 -3.22 -10.78 15.01
CA GLY A 208 -1.90 -11.38 15.07
C GLY A 208 -0.99 -10.86 13.96
N VAL A 209 0.31 -11.02 14.17
CA VAL A 209 1.35 -10.68 13.19
C VAL A 209 2.44 -11.73 13.21
N ILE A 210 3.01 -12.00 12.04
CA ILE A 210 4.23 -12.79 11.89
C ILE A 210 5.13 -12.15 10.83
N ASP A 211 6.43 -12.13 11.14
CA ASP A 211 7.46 -11.57 10.28
C ASP A 211 8.33 -12.71 9.72
N PHE A 212 8.53 -12.70 8.41
CA PHE A 212 9.43 -13.61 7.70
C PHE A 212 10.67 -12.84 7.26
N PHE A 213 11.82 -13.25 7.79
CA PHE A 213 13.10 -12.62 7.50
C PHE A 213 13.86 -13.40 6.43
N PRO A 214 14.51 -12.70 5.49
CA PRO A 214 15.41 -13.35 4.55
C PRO A 214 16.66 -13.85 5.26
N LYS A 215 17.06 -15.07 4.94
CA LYS A 215 18.32 -15.65 5.41
C LYS A 215 19.44 -15.22 4.48
N SER A 216 20.62 -15.01 5.05
CA SER A 216 21.84 -14.76 4.27
C SER A 216 22.58 -16.07 4.06
N ARG A 217 22.90 -16.39 2.80
CA ARG A 217 23.82 -17.48 2.41
C ARG A 217 24.94 -16.87 1.60
N ASP A 218 26.17 -16.97 2.09
CA ASP A 218 27.36 -16.40 1.43
C ASP A 218 27.25 -14.90 1.11
N GLY A 219 26.55 -14.14 1.96
CA GLY A 219 26.32 -12.70 1.79
C GLY A 219 25.19 -12.34 0.81
N VAL A 220 24.46 -13.33 0.29
CA VAL A 220 23.26 -13.14 -0.52
C VAL A 220 22.04 -13.43 0.34
N TYR A 221 21.11 -12.47 0.40
CA TYR A 221 19.86 -12.61 1.12
C TYR A 221 18.79 -13.25 0.23
N ASP A 222 17.93 -14.08 0.82
CA ASP A 222 16.73 -14.63 0.18
C ASP A 222 15.88 -13.49 -0.46
N PHE A 223 15.16 -13.76 -1.54
CA PHE A 223 14.30 -12.80 -2.24
C PHE A 223 12.86 -12.83 -1.68
N ILE A 224 12.02 -11.86 -2.08
CA ILE A 224 10.61 -11.80 -1.63
C ILE A 224 9.82 -13.09 -1.95
N PRO A 225 9.95 -13.73 -3.13
CA PRO A 225 9.26 -15.00 -3.39
C PRO A 225 9.60 -16.11 -2.38
N ASP A 226 10.85 -16.17 -1.91
CA ASP A 226 11.26 -17.14 -0.88
C ASP A 226 10.53 -16.88 0.44
N LEU A 227 10.35 -15.59 0.81
CA LEU A 227 9.61 -15.21 2.01
C LEU A 227 8.11 -15.53 1.88
N VAL A 228 7.55 -15.35 0.69
CA VAL A 228 6.14 -15.69 0.41
C VAL A 228 5.92 -17.20 0.49
N GLU A 229 6.87 -18.01 0.03
CA GLU A 229 6.80 -19.47 0.18
C GLU A 229 6.80 -19.88 1.67
N LEU A 230 7.65 -19.24 2.49
CA LEU A 230 7.66 -19.47 3.95
C LEU A 230 6.33 -19.06 4.60
N ALA A 231 5.79 -17.90 4.20
CA ALA A 231 4.51 -17.42 4.68
C ALA A 231 3.36 -18.36 4.29
N SER A 232 3.37 -18.86 3.05
CA SER A 232 2.41 -19.84 2.54
C SER A 232 2.38 -21.11 3.39
N LYS A 233 3.55 -21.72 3.62
CA LYS A 233 3.68 -22.91 4.47
C LYS A 233 3.16 -22.67 5.88
N TRP A 234 3.45 -21.49 6.46
CA TRP A 234 2.94 -21.12 7.77
C TRP A 234 1.42 -20.97 7.77
N THR A 235 0.84 -20.24 6.80
CA THR A 235 -0.61 -20.00 6.74
C THR A 235 -1.43 -21.28 6.61
N ILE A 236 -0.96 -22.27 5.84
CA ILE A 236 -1.63 -23.59 5.70
C ILE A 236 -1.69 -24.34 7.04
N GLN A 237 -0.72 -24.12 7.93
CA GLN A 237 -0.66 -24.74 9.25
C GLN A 237 -1.51 -24.02 10.31
N GLN A 238 -2.06 -22.84 9.99
CA GLN A 238 -2.85 -22.05 10.93
C GLN A 238 -4.36 -22.21 10.69
N PRO A 239 -5.07 -23.01 11.52
CA PRO A 239 -6.51 -23.03 11.45
C PRO A 239 -7.10 -21.72 11.98
N ASN A 240 -8.29 -21.38 11.49
CA ASN A 240 -9.13 -20.29 12.01
C ASN A 240 -8.45 -18.92 12.02
N ILE A 241 -7.61 -18.64 11.01
CA ILE A 241 -7.09 -17.29 10.76
C ILE A 241 -7.62 -16.75 9.43
N ARG A 242 -7.77 -15.44 9.37
CA ARG A 242 -8.02 -14.70 8.13
C ARG A 242 -6.86 -13.76 7.88
N VAL A 243 -6.16 -13.91 6.76
CA VAL A 243 -5.13 -12.95 6.35
C VAL A 243 -5.81 -11.61 6.07
N SER A 244 -5.36 -10.57 6.77
CA SER A 244 -5.87 -9.19 6.62
C SER A 244 -4.94 -8.34 5.77
N ASN A 245 -3.64 -8.60 5.83
CA ASN A 245 -2.66 -7.92 5.02
C ASN A 245 -1.36 -8.72 4.91
N VAL A 246 -0.66 -8.55 3.80
CA VAL A 246 0.73 -8.96 3.63
C VAL A 246 1.47 -7.74 3.09
N GLN A 247 2.57 -7.37 3.74
CA GLN A 247 3.28 -6.14 3.47
C GLN A 247 4.79 -6.36 3.51
N THR A 248 5.52 -5.72 2.60
CA THR A 248 6.96 -5.64 2.62
C THR A 248 7.40 -4.47 3.50
N VAL A 249 8.12 -4.76 4.59
CA VAL A 249 8.58 -3.72 5.54
C VAL A 249 10.10 -3.58 5.50
N GLY A 250 10.58 -2.36 5.24
CA GLY A 250 12.01 -2.04 5.25
C GLY A 250 12.55 -1.84 6.67
N MET A 251 13.36 -2.78 7.14
CA MET A 251 13.99 -2.73 8.45
C MET A 251 15.43 -2.24 8.36
N LYS A 252 15.79 -1.22 9.14
CA LYS A 252 17.18 -0.71 9.19
C LYS A 252 18.08 -1.72 9.88
N MET A 253 19.17 -2.09 9.21
CA MET A 253 20.21 -2.96 9.78
C MET A 253 21.13 -2.16 10.69
N LYS A 254 21.50 -2.74 11.85
CA LYS A 254 22.58 -2.20 12.67
C LYS A 254 23.90 -2.79 12.17
N TYR A 255 24.90 -1.94 11.95
CA TYR A 255 26.28 -2.38 11.71
C TYR A 255 26.89 -2.78 13.06
N ASP A 256 26.50 -3.94 13.58
CA ASP A 256 27.24 -4.63 14.62
C ASP A 256 27.94 -5.87 14.04
N GLN A 257 28.72 -6.57 14.85
CA GLN A 257 29.49 -7.75 14.43
C GLN A 257 28.63 -8.87 13.81
N HIS A 258 27.30 -8.79 13.93
CA HIS A 258 26.37 -9.82 13.46
C HIS A 258 25.36 -9.29 12.43
N ASN A 259 25.46 -8.03 11.99
CA ASN A 259 24.52 -7.39 11.06
C ASN A 259 23.05 -7.61 11.45
N ARG A 260 22.73 -7.54 12.76
CA ARG A 260 21.39 -7.86 13.25
C ARG A 260 20.37 -6.80 12.87
N VAL A 261 19.17 -7.27 12.53
CA VAL A 261 17.97 -6.44 12.40
C VAL A 261 17.27 -6.38 13.75
N ASP A 262 16.88 -5.19 14.18
CA ASP A 262 16.03 -4.98 15.36
C ASP A 262 14.60 -4.77 14.87
N ASP A 263 13.90 -5.88 14.70
CA ASP A 263 12.54 -5.98 14.16
C ASP A 263 11.45 -5.42 15.07
N THR A 264 11.77 -5.30 16.35
CA THR A 264 10.87 -4.70 17.35
C THR A 264 10.92 -3.17 17.36
N LYS A 265 11.84 -2.56 16.61
CA LYS A 265 12.07 -1.11 16.70
C LYS A 265 11.02 -0.34 15.90
N MET A 266 10.19 0.42 16.59
CA MET A 266 9.14 1.24 15.98
C MET A 266 9.61 2.62 15.49
N ALA A 267 10.91 2.91 15.51
CA ALA A 267 11.41 4.21 15.07
C ALA A 267 12.79 4.11 14.41
N ILE A 268 12.92 4.71 13.23
CA ILE A 268 14.13 4.69 12.41
C ILE A 268 14.57 6.10 12.08
N ARG A 269 15.81 6.43 12.44
CA ARG A 269 16.47 7.66 12.03
C ARG A 269 17.48 7.35 10.93
N GLU A 270 17.36 8.03 9.80
CA GLU A 270 18.33 8.01 8.70
C GLU A 270 19.65 8.64 9.14
N SER A 271 20.76 8.05 8.70
CA SER A 271 22.07 8.67 8.89
C SER A 271 22.22 9.83 7.91
N ARG A 272 22.50 11.03 8.41
CA ARG A 272 22.80 12.20 7.56
C ARG A 272 24.26 12.26 7.11
N CYS A 273 25.11 11.35 7.59
CA CYS A 273 26.52 11.36 7.21
C CYS A 273 26.69 10.79 5.79
N GLU A 274 27.10 11.63 4.85
CA GLU A 274 27.36 11.29 3.42
C GLU A 274 28.33 10.11 3.25
N LYS A 275 29.22 9.88 4.22
CA LYS A 275 30.22 8.80 4.17
C LYS A 275 29.68 7.44 4.63
N HIS A 276 28.50 7.38 5.24
CA HIS A 276 27.94 6.13 5.75
C HIS A 276 26.77 5.65 4.90
N LYS A 277 26.89 4.41 4.40
CA LYS A 277 25.75 3.69 3.84
C LYS A 277 24.80 3.34 5.00
N THR A 278 23.50 3.41 4.76
CA THR A 278 22.51 2.82 5.67
C THR A 278 21.95 1.57 5.00
N CYS A 279 22.22 0.39 5.54
CA CYS A 279 21.68 -0.87 5.04
C CYS A 279 20.27 -1.13 5.57
N TYR A 280 19.47 -1.77 4.72
CA TYR A 280 18.11 -2.17 4.99
C TYR A 280 17.88 -3.61 4.56
N LEU A 281 17.00 -4.27 5.30
CA LEU A 281 16.47 -5.58 4.97
C LEU A 281 14.96 -5.48 4.87
N ARG A 282 14.39 -5.85 3.73
CA ARG A 282 12.96 -6.00 3.54
C ARG A 282 12.55 -7.34 4.09
N ILE A 283 11.62 -7.31 5.02
CA ILE A 283 10.95 -8.49 5.54
C ILE A 283 9.55 -8.58 4.92
N LEU A 284 8.97 -9.77 4.97
CA LEU A 284 7.56 -9.96 4.67
C LEU A 284 6.80 -10.02 6.00
N ARG A 285 5.92 -9.07 6.25
CA ARG A 285 5.05 -9.02 7.42
C ARG A 285 3.65 -9.44 7.03
N LEU A 286 3.12 -10.45 7.72
CA LEU A 286 1.75 -10.94 7.52
C LEU A 286 0.91 -10.61 8.75
N PHE A 287 -0.13 -9.81 8.56
CA PHE A 287 -1.15 -9.56 9.56
C PHE A 287 -2.34 -10.48 9.33
N TYR A 288 -2.79 -11.12 10.40
CA TYR A 288 -3.95 -12.00 10.37
C TYR A 288 -4.90 -11.68 11.51
N VAL A 289 -6.15 -12.04 11.32
CA VAL A 289 -7.23 -11.82 12.28
C VAL A 289 -7.75 -13.16 12.74
N ARG A 290 -8.01 -13.28 14.04
CA ARG A 290 -8.73 -14.41 14.65
C ARG A 290 -10.09 -13.93 15.12
N THR A 291 -11.12 -14.65 14.72
CA THR A 291 -12.50 -14.45 15.18
C THR A 291 -12.87 -15.61 16.12
N PRO A 292 -13.52 -15.36 17.26
CA PRO A 292 -14.02 -16.42 18.13
C PRO A 292 -14.93 -17.39 17.36
N GLU A 293 -14.78 -18.69 17.62
CA GLU A 293 -15.47 -19.76 16.88
C GLU A 293 -17.00 -19.59 16.87
N THR A 294 -17.57 -19.00 17.93
CA THR A 294 -19.00 -18.73 18.06
C THR A 294 -19.55 -17.73 17.03
N VAL A 295 -18.70 -16.93 16.38
CA VAL A 295 -19.08 -15.87 15.43
C VAL A 295 -18.78 -16.26 13.97
N ILE A 296 -18.01 -17.32 13.74
CA ILE A 296 -17.56 -17.75 12.39
C ILE A 296 -18.74 -18.13 11.48
N ALA A 297 -19.88 -18.54 12.04
CA ALA A 297 -21.06 -18.93 11.25
C ALA A 297 -21.71 -17.76 10.47
N VAL A 298 -21.36 -16.50 10.77
CA VAL A 298 -22.05 -15.31 10.22
C VAL A 298 -21.15 -14.47 9.31
N THR A 299 -19.83 -14.70 9.31
CA THR A 299 -18.90 -13.85 8.55
C THR A 299 -18.75 -14.31 7.09
N TYR A 300 -19.21 -13.45 6.17
CA TYR A 300 -19.18 -13.61 4.70
C TYR A 300 -17.78 -13.72 4.06
N MET A 301 -16.72 -13.64 4.86
CA MET A 301 -15.36 -13.83 4.39
C MET A 301 -15.01 -15.31 4.44
N SER A 302 -15.16 -15.97 3.29
CA SER A 302 -14.65 -17.33 3.07
C SER A 302 -13.24 -17.47 3.65
N PRO A 303 -12.96 -18.51 4.45
CA PRO A 303 -11.62 -18.75 4.96
C PRO A 303 -10.62 -18.85 3.81
N PHE A 304 -9.35 -18.66 4.16
CA PHE A 304 -8.23 -18.91 3.26
C PHE A 304 -8.28 -20.37 2.79
N GLN A 305 -8.27 -20.60 1.47
CA GLN A 305 -8.56 -21.93 0.89
C GLN A 305 -7.35 -22.57 0.19
N GLY A 306 -6.43 -21.76 -0.33
CA GLY A 306 -5.26 -22.21 -1.08
C GLY A 306 -3.93 -21.80 -0.44
N PRO A 307 -2.79 -22.14 -1.07
CA PRO A 307 -1.49 -21.60 -0.69
C PRO A 307 -1.41 -20.10 -0.94
N LEU A 308 -0.64 -19.38 -0.12
CA LEU A 308 -0.35 -17.97 -0.35
C LEU A 308 0.63 -17.88 -1.52
N SER A 309 0.30 -17.08 -2.53
CA SER A 309 1.24 -16.74 -3.60
C SER A 309 1.32 -15.23 -3.80
N CYS A 310 2.28 -14.77 -4.58
CA CYS A 310 2.42 -13.36 -4.93
C CYS A 310 2.71 -13.17 -6.42
N LYS A 311 2.25 -12.05 -6.97
CA LYS A 311 2.65 -11.57 -8.30
C LYS A 311 3.07 -10.11 -8.21
N THR A 312 4.26 -9.79 -8.70
CA THR A 312 4.76 -8.42 -8.79
C THR A 312 4.62 -7.91 -10.21
N PHE A 313 3.97 -6.76 -10.33
CA PHE A 313 3.76 -6.04 -11.57
C PHE A 313 4.67 -4.82 -11.59
N LEU A 314 5.54 -4.77 -12.59
CA LEU A 314 6.38 -3.62 -12.88
C LEU A 314 5.76 -2.82 -14.03
N PRO A 315 5.93 -1.49 -14.07
CA PRO A 315 5.57 -0.70 -15.23
C PRO A 315 6.36 -1.13 -16.48
N VAL A 316 5.70 -1.25 -17.63
CA VAL A 316 6.35 -1.51 -18.92
C VAL A 316 7.23 -0.31 -19.33
N GLN A 317 8.48 -0.57 -19.74
CA GLN A 317 9.39 0.45 -20.26
C GLN A 317 9.07 0.69 -21.74
N LEU A 318 8.74 1.92 -22.08
CA LEU A 318 8.33 2.33 -23.43
C LEU A 318 9.53 2.71 -24.30
N THR A 319 10.59 3.25 -23.68
CA THR A 319 11.80 3.69 -24.39
C THR A 319 13.06 3.26 -23.65
N SER A 320 14.08 2.76 -24.37
CA SER A 320 15.43 2.59 -23.84
C SER A 320 16.23 3.87 -24.03
N GLY A 321 16.55 4.53 -22.92
CA GLY A 321 17.41 5.69 -22.94
C GLY A 321 18.88 5.31 -23.03
N ASN A 322 19.48 5.33 -24.23
CA ASN A 322 20.95 5.33 -24.33
C ASN A 322 21.55 6.66 -23.85
N PHE A 323 20.78 7.76 -23.96
CA PHE A 323 21.13 9.10 -23.45
C PHE A 323 19.94 9.89 -22.85
N SER A 324 18.70 9.44 -23.07
CA SER A 324 17.48 10.02 -22.48
C SER A 324 17.06 9.27 -21.22
N LYS A 325 16.13 9.85 -20.44
CA LYS A 325 15.50 9.14 -19.34
C LYS A 325 14.56 8.08 -19.91
N SER A 326 14.68 6.81 -19.48
CA SER A 326 13.70 5.77 -19.84
C SER A 326 12.29 6.21 -19.48
N GLU A 327 11.38 6.06 -20.43
CA GLU A 327 9.95 6.29 -20.22
C GLU A 327 9.28 4.96 -19.88
N PHE A 328 8.24 5.04 -19.05
CA PHE A 328 7.47 3.90 -18.59
C PHE A 328 5.99 4.18 -18.81
N GLU A 329 5.20 3.11 -18.90
CA GLU A 329 3.76 3.23 -18.87
C GLU A 329 3.30 3.96 -17.59
N THR A 330 2.14 4.60 -17.69
CA THR A 330 1.49 5.27 -16.58
C THR A 330 0.98 4.28 -15.53
N ALA A 331 0.73 4.75 -14.31
CA ALA A 331 0.10 3.93 -13.27
C ALA A 331 -1.27 3.39 -13.74
N GLN A 332 -2.01 4.19 -14.52
CA GLN A 332 -3.25 3.79 -15.17
C GLN A 332 -3.10 2.56 -16.07
N GLN A 333 -2.12 2.59 -16.97
CA GLN A 333 -1.87 1.50 -17.91
C GLN A 333 -1.45 0.23 -17.16
N MET A 334 -0.56 0.35 -16.17
CA MET A 334 -0.17 -0.76 -15.31
C MET A 334 -1.38 -1.36 -14.55
N LEU A 335 -2.22 -0.53 -13.93
CA LEU A 335 -3.41 -0.98 -13.20
C LEU A 335 -4.46 -1.63 -14.12
N THR A 336 -4.65 -1.10 -15.32
CA THR A 336 -5.56 -1.67 -16.32
C THR A 336 -5.12 -3.08 -16.69
N ARG A 337 -3.82 -3.27 -16.94
CA ARG A 337 -3.22 -4.56 -17.26
C ARG A 337 -3.30 -5.56 -16.10
N ILE A 338 -3.11 -5.10 -14.86
CA ILE A 338 -3.31 -5.93 -13.67
C ILE A 338 -4.76 -6.39 -13.59
N SER A 339 -5.72 -5.48 -13.80
CA SER A 339 -7.16 -5.79 -13.77
C SER A 339 -7.54 -6.82 -14.85
N GLU A 340 -6.99 -6.70 -16.05
CA GLU A 340 -7.18 -7.68 -17.14
C GLU A 340 -6.65 -9.07 -16.76
N TRP A 341 -5.43 -9.15 -16.24
CA TRP A 341 -4.84 -10.41 -15.80
C TRP A 341 -5.65 -11.06 -14.67
N VAL A 342 -6.11 -10.25 -13.70
CA VAL A 342 -6.96 -10.73 -12.61
C VAL A 342 -8.28 -11.30 -13.14
N ALA A 343 -8.91 -10.62 -14.09
CA ALA A 343 -10.18 -11.05 -14.68
C ALA A 343 -10.03 -12.31 -15.54
N GLU A 344 -8.94 -12.42 -16.31
CA GLU A 344 -8.64 -13.58 -17.16
C GLU A 344 -8.48 -14.87 -16.33
N HIS A 345 -7.87 -14.78 -15.15
CA HIS A 345 -7.52 -15.93 -14.32
C HIS A 345 -8.43 -16.11 -13.10
N ASN A 346 -9.48 -15.29 -12.98
CA ASN A 346 -10.41 -15.29 -11.84
C ASN A 346 -9.69 -15.24 -10.48
N VAL A 347 -8.76 -14.29 -10.36
CA VAL A 347 -7.79 -14.26 -9.26
C VAL A 347 -8.45 -13.81 -7.96
N ARG A 348 -8.25 -14.60 -6.89
CA ARG A 348 -8.70 -14.25 -5.55
C ARG A 348 -7.61 -13.45 -4.82
N ILE A 349 -7.77 -12.14 -4.81
CA ILE A 349 -6.84 -11.22 -4.14
C ILE A 349 -7.09 -11.20 -2.64
N LEU A 350 -6.02 -11.37 -1.87
CA LEU A 350 -6.01 -11.20 -0.41
C LEU A 350 -5.62 -9.80 0.00
N SER A 351 -4.50 -9.32 -0.55
CA SER A 351 -3.98 -7.98 -0.31
C SER A 351 -3.20 -7.51 -1.52
N ALA A 352 -2.95 -6.20 -1.57
CA ALA A 352 -2.13 -5.56 -2.56
C ALA A 352 -1.30 -4.46 -1.89
N GLU A 353 -0.07 -4.28 -2.36
CA GLU A 353 0.81 -3.21 -1.89
C GLU A 353 1.46 -2.47 -3.07
N THR A 354 1.66 -1.17 -2.87
CA THR A 354 2.31 -0.23 -3.78
C THR A 354 3.70 0.09 -3.23
N ILE A 355 4.74 -0.37 -3.92
CA ILE A 355 6.11 -0.39 -3.39
C ILE A 355 7.02 0.49 -4.22
N PRO A 356 7.75 1.43 -3.61
CA PRO A 356 8.83 2.12 -4.28
C PRO A 356 10.09 1.25 -4.34
N VAL A 357 10.60 1.02 -5.55
CA VAL A 357 11.79 0.23 -5.83
C VAL A 357 12.87 1.12 -6.44
N ARG A 358 14.11 0.95 -5.97
CA ARG A 358 15.29 1.66 -6.49
C ARG A 358 15.65 1.15 -7.87
N MET A 359 15.90 2.06 -8.81
CA MET A 359 16.23 1.69 -10.20
C MET A 359 17.72 1.46 -10.45
N TYR A 360 18.61 2.27 -9.89
CA TYR A 360 20.04 2.25 -10.29
C TYR A 360 21.04 2.12 -9.14
N SER A 361 20.60 2.32 -7.90
CA SER A 361 21.47 2.34 -6.73
C SER A 361 21.01 1.36 -5.66
N GLY A 362 21.87 1.14 -4.67
CA GLY A 362 21.42 0.64 -3.39
C GLY A 362 20.85 -0.77 -3.38
N GLY A 363 21.25 -1.66 -4.29
CA GLY A 363 20.69 -3.03 -4.39
C GLY A 363 19.80 -3.27 -5.61
N ALA A 364 19.52 -2.24 -6.41
CA ALA A 364 18.72 -2.33 -7.63
C ALA A 364 19.18 -3.41 -8.64
N LYS A 365 20.46 -3.81 -8.61
CA LYS A 365 21.02 -4.89 -9.44
C LYS A 365 20.35 -6.25 -9.23
N TYR A 366 19.62 -6.42 -8.13
CA TYR A 366 18.89 -7.64 -7.79
C TYR A 366 17.37 -7.53 -8.06
N GLY A 367 16.90 -6.43 -8.64
CA GLY A 367 15.50 -6.25 -9.02
C GLY A 367 14.53 -5.91 -7.86
N PRO A 368 13.22 -5.81 -8.15
CA PRO A 368 12.19 -5.45 -7.17
C PRO A 368 11.99 -6.50 -6.08
N GLU A 369 12.36 -7.76 -6.35
CA GLU A 369 12.26 -8.86 -5.40
C GLU A 369 13.41 -8.91 -4.40
N SER A 370 14.43 -8.06 -4.56
CA SER A 370 15.54 -8.03 -3.63
C SER A 370 15.09 -7.56 -2.25
N THR A 371 15.47 -8.33 -1.23
CA THR A 371 15.21 -7.99 0.16
C THR A 371 16.28 -7.07 0.74
N TYR A 372 17.52 -7.17 0.29
CA TYR A 372 18.61 -6.34 0.79
C TYR A 372 18.79 -5.08 -0.07
N PHE A 373 18.83 -3.92 0.57
CA PHE A 373 19.12 -2.66 -0.10
C PHE A 373 19.89 -1.71 0.81
N TYR A 374 20.46 -0.64 0.25
CA TYR A 374 21.15 0.38 1.04
C TYR A 374 20.93 1.78 0.48
N ASN A 375 20.89 2.75 1.37
CA ASN A 375 20.82 4.18 1.04
C ASN A 375 22.24 4.74 1.05
N GLN A 376 22.62 5.46 0.00
CA GLN A 376 23.86 6.24 -0.04
C GLN A 376 23.51 7.71 0.19
N SER A 377 23.79 8.20 1.41
CA SER A 377 23.52 9.60 1.75
C SER A 377 24.22 10.55 0.76
N GLY A 378 23.52 11.59 0.34
CA GLY A 378 23.98 12.59 -0.63
C GLY A 378 23.62 12.29 -2.09
N ALA A 379 23.29 11.05 -2.45
CA ALA A 379 22.94 10.69 -3.83
C ALA A 379 21.49 11.09 -4.19
N GLN A 380 21.27 11.50 -5.44
CA GLN A 380 19.94 11.54 -6.01
C GLN A 380 19.55 10.12 -6.44
N GLU A 381 18.47 9.62 -5.86
CA GLU A 381 18.08 8.22 -6.05
C GLU A 381 16.79 8.17 -6.86
N ARG A 382 16.80 7.35 -7.93
CA ARG A 382 15.64 7.16 -8.79
C ARG A 382 14.88 5.93 -8.36
N PHE A 383 13.58 6.10 -8.23
CA PHE A 383 12.65 5.06 -7.85
C PHE A 383 11.60 4.85 -8.94
N ILE A 384 11.07 3.64 -8.95
CA ILE A 384 9.92 3.22 -9.72
C ILE A 384 8.92 2.54 -8.80
N THR A 385 7.64 2.82 -9.00
CA THR A 385 6.54 2.21 -8.27
C THR A 385 6.19 0.87 -8.90
N THR A 386 6.18 -0.18 -8.09
CA THR A 386 5.72 -1.52 -8.46
C THR A 386 4.49 -1.88 -7.65
N ILE A 387 3.60 -2.70 -8.21
CA ILE A 387 2.44 -3.22 -7.47
C ILE A 387 2.67 -4.70 -7.20
N ARG A 388 2.46 -5.15 -5.97
CA ARG A 388 2.46 -6.57 -5.64
C ARG A 388 1.09 -6.99 -5.18
N LEU A 389 0.56 -8.06 -5.78
CA LEU A 389 -0.66 -8.71 -5.34
C LEU A 389 -0.31 -9.98 -4.58
N TYR A 390 -0.98 -10.19 -3.44
CA TYR A 390 -0.95 -11.41 -2.66
C TYR A 390 -2.25 -12.18 -2.84
N LEU A 391 -2.15 -13.46 -3.14
CA LEU A 391 -3.24 -14.24 -3.74
C LEU A 391 -3.54 -15.48 -2.90
N ASP A 392 -4.82 -15.88 -2.90
CA ASP A 392 -5.31 -17.11 -2.29
C ASP A 392 -5.37 -18.21 -3.36
N GLY A 393 -4.29 -18.98 -3.49
CA GLY A 393 -4.12 -19.98 -4.54
C GLY A 393 -2.91 -19.72 -5.44
N GLU A 394 -2.63 -20.67 -6.31
CA GLU A 394 -1.60 -20.55 -7.35
C GLU A 394 -2.24 -20.11 -8.67
N TYR A 395 -1.59 -19.14 -9.31
CA TYR A 395 -2.03 -18.57 -10.58
C TYR A 395 -0.85 -18.50 -11.55
N PRO A 396 -1.08 -18.64 -12.86
CA PRO A 396 0.00 -18.55 -13.85
C PRO A 396 0.64 -17.16 -13.81
N ASP A 397 1.90 -17.07 -14.21
CA ASP A 397 2.54 -15.76 -14.35
C ASP A 397 1.84 -14.93 -15.44
N PRO A 398 1.76 -13.60 -15.29
CA PRO A 398 1.33 -12.73 -16.36
C PRO A 398 2.17 -12.98 -17.61
N HIS A 399 1.53 -12.95 -18.78
CA HIS A 399 2.25 -13.13 -20.05
C HIS A 399 3.44 -12.15 -20.12
N ILE A 400 4.54 -12.52 -20.78
CA ILE A 400 5.74 -11.68 -20.82
C ILE A 400 5.48 -10.29 -21.43
N SER A 401 4.53 -10.19 -22.37
CA SER A 401 4.08 -8.90 -22.91
C SER A 401 3.42 -8.01 -21.84
N MET A 402 2.89 -8.62 -20.77
CA MET A 402 2.36 -7.92 -19.63
C MET A 402 3.46 -7.54 -18.63
N CYS A 403 4.44 -8.42 -18.36
CA CYS A 403 5.52 -8.13 -17.41
C CYS A 403 6.93 -8.22 -18.02
N PRO A 404 7.28 -7.38 -19.02
CA PRO A 404 8.53 -7.52 -19.77
C PRO A 404 9.80 -7.24 -18.95
N ILE A 405 9.70 -6.58 -17.78
CA ILE A 405 10.86 -6.15 -16.98
C ILE A 405 11.23 -7.15 -15.86
N ALA A 406 10.38 -8.14 -15.55
CA ALA A 406 10.63 -9.04 -14.41
C ALA A 406 11.98 -9.80 -14.49
N TYR A 407 12.62 -9.86 -15.66
CA TYR A 407 13.84 -10.64 -15.89
C TYR A 407 15.05 -9.85 -16.38
N ARG A 408 14.99 -8.51 -16.51
CA ARG A 408 16.16 -7.71 -16.91
C ARG A 408 16.32 -6.48 -16.03
N GLY A 409 17.57 -6.18 -15.66
CA GLY A 409 17.88 -4.90 -15.02
C GLY A 409 17.40 -3.72 -15.88
N TRP A 410 17.07 -2.60 -15.22
CA TRP A 410 16.53 -1.37 -15.81
C TRP A 410 17.37 -0.71 -16.93
N ALA A 411 18.53 -1.29 -17.24
CA ALA A 411 19.48 -0.85 -18.26
C ALA A 411 19.42 -1.71 -19.54
N SER A 412 18.46 -2.61 -19.66
CA SER A 412 18.32 -3.49 -20.83
C SER A 412 17.44 -2.88 -21.92
N GLU A 413 17.62 -3.34 -23.16
CA GLU A 413 16.76 -2.95 -24.29
C GLU A 413 15.30 -3.39 -24.06
N PRO A 414 14.31 -2.60 -24.54
CA PRO A 414 12.89 -2.88 -24.33
C PRO A 414 12.51 -4.18 -25.03
N VAL A 415 11.62 -4.96 -24.42
CA VAL A 415 11.18 -6.26 -24.98
C VAL A 415 10.12 -6.09 -26.07
N VAL A 416 9.44 -4.94 -26.11
CA VAL A 416 8.30 -4.69 -27.00
C VAL A 416 8.61 -3.50 -27.90
N ASP A 417 8.46 -3.68 -29.22
CA ASP A 417 8.40 -2.56 -30.16
C ASP A 417 7.24 -1.66 -29.73
N ALA A 418 7.51 -0.40 -29.39
CA ALA A 418 6.53 0.55 -28.87
C ALA A 418 5.29 0.70 -29.79
N SER A 419 5.42 0.33 -31.06
CA SER A 419 4.34 0.26 -32.05
C SER A 419 3.24 -0.77 -31.74
N ASN A 420 3.51 -1.78 -30.90
CA ASN A 420 2.58 -2.86 -30.54
C ASN A 420 1.85 -2.64 -29.20
N ILE A 421 2.16 -1.56 -28.48
CA ILE A 421 1.37 -1.16 -27.32
C ILE A 421 0.12 -0.48 -27.88
N PRO A 422 -1.10 -1.00 -27.63
CA PRO A 422 -2.30 -0.38 -28.16
C PRO A 422 -2.33 1.08 -27.73
N SER A 423 -2.24 1.98 -28.71
CA SER A 423 -2.55 3.39 -28.52
C SER A 423 -4.01 3.44 -28.11
N GLY A 424 -4.25 3.61 -26.81
CA GLY A 424 -5.60 3.73 -26.28
C GLY A 424 -6.34 4.85 -27.03
N PRO A 425 -7.64 4.67 -27.34
CA PRO A 425 -8.38 5.68 -28.07
C PRO A 425 -8.56 6.93 -27.22
N ALA A 426 -8.45 8.07 -27.90
CA ALA A 426 -8.90 9.37 -27.48
C ALA A 426 -10.39 9.36 -27.14
N GLU A 427 -10.77 10.24 -26.22
CA GLU A 427 -12.14 10.67 -25.92
C GLU A 427 -13.09 9.61 -25.35
N CYS A 428 -13.25 9.63 -24.02
CA CYS A 428 -14.49 9.21 -23.38
C CYS A 428 -15.62 10.13 -23.86
N SER A 429 -16.39 9.69 -24.85
CA SER A 429 -17.71 10.25 -25.12
C SER A 429 -18.64 9.86 -23.97
N ILE A 430 -19.11 10.86 -23.25
CA ILE A 430 -20.15 10.78 -22.23
C ILE A 430 -21.44 10.27 -22.89
N ALA A 431 -22.00 9.18 -22.37
CA ALA A 431 -23.36 8.73 -22.66
C ALA A 431 -24.07 8.40 -21.34
#